data_AF-A0A351MIC4-F1
#
_entry.id   AF-A0A351MIC4-F1
#
_cell.length_a   1.000
_cell.length_b   1.000
_cell.length_c   1.000
_cell.angle_alpha   90.00
_cell.angle_beta   90.00
_cell.angle_gamma   90.00
#
_symmetry.space_group_name_H-M   'P 1'
#
loop_
_entity.id
_entity.type
_entity.pdbx_description
1 polymer ?
#
loop_
_entity_poly.entity_id
_entity_poly.type
_entity_poly.pdbx_seq_one_letter_code
_entity_poly.pdbx_strand_id
1 'polypeptide(L)'
;DVFPAARLMELSGELVAGHFFEGLGGPQFTTRAHLPELAAEWPTDPVWWLRATDPASLCGASVQGLDLPDRRATTTLVYHGRHLVLVATA
;
A
#
# COMPACT_ATOMS: atom_id res chain seq x y z
N ASP A 1 16.23 -10.60 3.49
CA ASP A 1 14.77 -10.83 3.49
C ASP A 1 14.18 -9.98 4.62
N VAL A 2 13.09 -9.26 4.37
CA VAL A 2 12.45 -8.37 5.34
C VAL A 2 11.61 -9.15 6.35
N PHE A 3 11.07 -10.32 5.97
CA PHE A 3 10.15 -11.06 6.82
C PHE A 3 10.76 -11.56 8.14
N PRO A 4 11.96 -12.20 8.17
CA PRO A 4 12.57 -12.62 9.43
C PRO A 4 12.86 -11.43 10.37
N ALA A 5 13.28 -10.29 9.81
CA ALA A 5 13.52 -9.07 10.58
C ALA A 5 12.21 -8.53 11.18
N ALA A 6 11.13 -8.45 10.38
CA ALA A 6 9.82 -8.02 10.86
C ALA A 6 9.29 -8.93 11.99
N ARG A 7 9.52 -10.25 11.90
CA ARG A 7 9.10 -11.18 12.96
C ARG A 7 9.91 -11.02 14.25
N LEU A 8 11.21 -10.73 14.17
CA LEU A 8 12.01 -10.38 15.36
C LEU A 8 11.53 -9.08 16.00
N MET A 9 11.21 -8.06 15.19
CA MET A 9 10.68 -6.78 15.66
C MET A 9 9.27 -6.90 16.25
N GLU A 10 8.47 -7.85 15.79
CA GLU A 10 7.19 -8.18 16.43
C GLU A 10 7.40 -8.80 17.81
N LEU A 11 8.35 -9.74 17.93
CA LEU A 11 8.69 -10.37 19.20
C LEU A 11 9.33 -9.40 20.20
N SER A 12 10.05 -8.37 19.72
CA SER A 12 10.56 -7.28 20.57
C SER A 12 9.48 -6.25 20.95
N GLY A 13 8.33 -6.27 20.28
CA GLY A 13 7.23 -5.33 20.48
C GLY A 13 7.35 -4.01 19.71
N GLU A 14 8.36 -3.86 18.85
CA GLU A 14 8.54 -2.70 17.96
C GLU A 14 7.49 -2.68 16.84
N LEU A 15 7.16 -3.85 16.30
CA LEU A 15 6.08 -4.05 15.35
C LEU A 15 4.91 -4.80 16.00
N VAL A 16 3.74 -4.62 15.42
CA VAL A 16 2.55 -5.43 15.68
C VAL A 16 2.11 -6.08 14.39
N ALA A 17 1.84 -7.38 14.45
CA ALA A 17 1.25 -8.11 13.33
C ALA A 17 -0.29 -8.02 13.39
N GLY A 18 -0.93 -8.05 12.24
CA GLY A 18 -2.38 -8.02 12.13
C GLY A 18 -2.87 -8.29 10.71
N HIS A 19 -4.17 -8.08 10.52
CA HIS A 19 -4.81 -8.11 9.21
C HIS A 19 -5.47 -6.74 8.99
N PHE A 20 -4.74 -5.83 8.37
CA PHE A 20 -5.14 -4.43 8.19
C PHE A 20 -5.79 -4.19 6.83
N PHE A 21 -5.30 -4.87 5.79
CA PHE A 21 -5.81 -4.79 4.43
C PHE A 21 -6.28 -6.15 3.93
N GLU A 22 -7.42 -6.19 3.26
CA GLU A 22 -7.91 -7.38 2.57
C GLU A 22 -7.20 -7.60 1.24
N GLY A 23 -7.23 -8.84 0.73
CA GLY A 23 -6.68 -9.18 -0.58
C GLY A 23 -5.15 -9.23 -0.68
N LEU A 24 -4.44 -8.91 0.40
CA LEU A 24 -2.99 -9.13 0.54
C LEU A 24 -2.71 -10.48 1.20
N GLY A 25 -1.81 -11.26 0.60
CA GLY A 25 -1.32 -12.50 1.20
C GLY A 25 -0.27 -12.26 2.28
N GLY A 26 -0.22 -13.17 3.26
CA GLY A 26 0.84 -13.20 4.29
C GLY A 26 0.63 -12.25 5.47
N PRO A 27 1.53 -12.29 6.47
CA PRO A 27 1.44 -11.44 7.66
C PRO A 27 1.69 -9.96 7.34
N GLN A 28 0.87 -9.08 7.91
CA GLN A 28 1.02 -7.63 7.77
C GLN A 28 1.54 -7.06 9.08
N PHE A 29 2.43 -6.08 8.97
CA PHE A 29 3.09 -5.46 10.11
C PHE A 29 2.89 -3.95 10.08
N THR A 30 2.76 -3.36 11.26
CA THR A 30 2.77 -1.90 11.46
C THR A 30 3.37 -1.60 12.82
N THR A 31 3.50 -0.32 13.19
CA THR A 31 3.86 0.07 14.56
C THR A 31 2.60 0.40 15.36
N ARG A 32 2.67 0.33 16.69
CA ARG A 32 1.56 0.76 17.56
C ARG A 32 1.14 2.21 17.33
N ALA A 33 2.08 3.06 16.93
CA ALA A 33 1.82 4.48 16.69
C ALA A 33 0.94 4.74 15.46
N HIS A 34 1.01 3.87 14.43
CA HIS A 34 0.22 4.04 13.19
C HIS A 34 -1.09 3.24 13.18
N LEU A 35 -1.37 2.44 14.22
CA LEU A 35 -2.66 1.72 14.31
C LEU A 35 -3.89 2.64 14.22
N PRO A 36 -3.93 3.82 14.89
CA PRO A 36 -5.07 4.72 14.77
C PRO A 36 -5.29 5.22 13.34
N GLU A 37 -4.22 5.45 12.58
CA GLU A 37 -4.31 5.92 11.18
C GLU A 37 -4.88 4.85 10.24
N LEU A 38 -4.57 3.57 10.49
CA LEU A 38 -5.14 2.46 9.74
C LEU A 38 -6.65 2.29 9.98
N ALA A 39 -7.14 2.71 11.15
CA ALA A 39 -8.55 2.67 11.52
C ALA A 39 -9.30 3.99 11.24
N ALA A 40 -8.58 5.06 10.89
CA ALA A 40 -9.15 6.37 10.69
C ALA A 40 -9.99 6.43 9.41
N GLU A 41 -10.94 7.36 9.37
CA GLU A 41 -11.59 7.74 8.12
C GLU A 41 -10.62 8.56 7.26
N TRP A 42 -10.55 8.22 5.97
CA TRP A 42 -9.69 8.90 5.01
C TRP A 42 -10.50 9.88 4.17
N PRO A 43 -9.93 11.03 3.77
CA PRO A 43 -10.58 11.95 2.84
C PRO A 43 -11.00 11.23 1.56
N THR A 44 -12.26 11.41 1.16
CA THR A 44 -12.85 10.69 0.01
C THR A 44 -12.69 11.40 -1.32
N ASP A 45 -12.33 12.68 -1.31
CA ASP A 45 -12.29 13.55 -2.49
C ASP A 45 -10.90 14.14 -2.89
N PRO A 46 -9.74 13.72 -2.34
CA PRO A 46 -8.47 14.31 -2.75
C PRO A 46 -8.08 13.89 -4.17
N VAL A 47 -7.48 14.81 -4.93
CA VAL A 47 -6.75 14.46 -6.16
C VAL A 47 -5.27 14.27 -5.82
N TRP A 48 -4.73 13.11 -6.14
CA TRP A 48 -3.36 12.75 -5.83
C TRP A 48 -2.77 11.85 -6.92
N TRP A 49 -1.44 11.73 -6.97
CA TRP A 49 -0.76 10.96 -8.00
C TRP A 49 0.46 10.22 -7.43
N LEU A 50 0.84 9.13 -8.07
CA LEU A 50 2.06 8.39 -7.76
C LEU A 50 2.71 7.82 -9.01
N ARG A 51 4.04 7.68 -8.98
CA ARG A 51 4.80 6.96 -10.02
C ARG A 51 4.54 5.46 -9.85
N ALA A 52 4.35 4.72 -10.94
CA ALA A 52 4.17 3.27 -10.85
C ALA A 52 5.36 2.57 -10.15
N THR A 53 6.56 3.16 -10.22
CA THR A 53 7.77 2.66 -9.55
C THR A 53 7.91 3.05 -8.08
N ASP A 54 7.07 3.93 -7.54
CA ASP A 54 7.11 4.33 -6.13
C ASP A 54 6.94 3.10 -5.20
N PRO A 55 7.62 3.01 -4.04
CA PRO A 55 7.43 1.92 -3.10
C PRO A 55 6.00 1.75 -2.58
N ALA A 56 5.22 2.83 -2.51
CA ALA A 56 3.81 2.80 -2.12
C ALA A 56 2.89 2.35 -3.27
N SER A 57 3.39 2.26 -4.51
CA SER A 57 2.63 1.76 -5.65
C SER A 57 2.41 0.26 -5.56
N LEU A 58 1.16 -0.16 -5.77
CA LEU A 58 0.80 -1.58 -5.92
C LEU A 58 0.90 -2.07 -7.39
N CYS A 59 1.41 -1.26 -8.32
CA CYS A 59 1.63 -1.71 -9.70
C CYS A 59 2.57 -2.90 -9.74
N GLY A 60 2.18 -3.96 -10.46
CA GLY A 60 2.91 -5.22 -10.52
C GLY A 60 2.75 -6.12 -9.28
N ALA A 61 1.98 -5.71 -8.27
CA ALA A 61 1.57 -6.59 -7.17
C ALA A 61 0.26 -7.31 -7.53
N SER A 62 0.18 -8.61 -7.20
CA SER A 62 -1.07 -9.38 -7.35
C SER A 62 -1.94 -9.19 -6.11
N VAL A 63 -2.80 -8.17 -6.13
CA VAL A 63 -3.75 -7.88 -5.05
C VAL A 63 -5.18 -8.14 -5.55
N GLN A 64 -5.94 -8.93 -4.81
CA GLN A 64 -7.32 -9.26 -5.20
C GLN A 64 -8.17 -7.98 -5.31
N GLY A 65 -8.90 -7.84 -6.41
CA GLY A 65 -9.82 -6.72 -6.63
C GLY A 65 -9.16 -5.44 -7.15
N LEU A 66 -7.84 -5.43 -7.38
CA LEU A 66 -7.15 -4.32 -8.05
C LEU A 66 -6.70 -4.74 -9.45
N ASP A 67 -7.04 -3.92 -10.44
CA ASP A 67 -6.54 -4.01 -11.82
C ASP A 67 -5.67 -2.78 -12.08
N LEU A 68 -4.36 -2.94 -11.91
CA LEU A 68 -3.36 -1.88 -12.02
C LEU A 68 -2.38 -2.19 -13.15
N PRO A 69 -1.84 -1.16 -13.83
CA PRO A 69 -0.90 -1.35 -14.92
C PRO A 69 0.44 -1.95 -14.46
N ASP A 70 1.24 -2.37 -15.43
CA ASP A 70 2.61 -2.81 -15.20
C ASP A 70 3.45 -1.75 -14.47
N ARG A 71 4.39 -2.23 -13.64
CA ARG A 71 5.34 -1.37 -12.93
C ARG A 71 6.42 -0.81 -13.87
N ARG A 72 6.09 0.25 -14.62
CA ARG A 72 6.99 0.91 -15.58
C ARG A 72 7.39 2.30 -15.13
N ALA A 73 8.66 2.67 -15.34
CA ALA A 73 9.20 3.97 -14.93
C ALA A 73 8.53 5.17 -15.62
N THR A 74 7.96 4.94 -16.80
CA THR A 74 7.23 5.92 -17.62
C THR A 74 5.77 6.10 -17.23
N THR A 75 5.26 5.31 -16.29
CA THR A 75 3.86 5.31 -15.90
C THR A 75 3.62 6.11 -14.62
N THR A 76 2.66 7.02 -14.66
CA THR A 76 2.13 7.78 -13.52
C THR A 76 0.64 7.51 -13.38
N LEU A 77 0.20 7.22 -12.16
CA LEU A 77 -1.20 6.99 -11.81
C LEU A 77 -1.76 8.25 -11.16
N VAL A 78 -2.98 8.64 -11.53
CA VAL A 78 -3.69 9.76 -10.92
C VAL A 78 -5.02 9.27 -10.36
N TYR A 79 -5.24 9.58 -9.10
CA TYR A 79 -6.41 9.16 -8.33
C TYR A 79 -7.28 10.37 -7.95
N HIS A 80 -8.58 10.12 -7.90
CA HIS A 80 -9.56 10.97 -7.25
C HIS A 80 -10.20 10.15 -6.13
N GLY A 81 -9.88 10.50 -4.88
CA GLY A 81 -10.19 9.66 -3.72
C GLY A 81 -9.56 8.27 -3.87
N ARG A 82 -10.42 7.26 -3.94
CA ARG A 82 -10.04 5.84 -4.09
C ARG A 82 -10.07 5.36 -5.54
N HIS A 83 -10.43 6.21 -6.49
CA HIS A 83 -10.63 5.84 -7.89
C HIS A 83 -9.42 6.23 -8.72
N LEU A 84 -8.87 5.26 -9.46
CA LEU A 84 -7.87 5.54 -10.50
C LEU A 84 -8.60 6.18 -11.69
N VAL A 85 -8.33 7.46 -11.96
CA VAL A 85 -9.03 8.23 -13.00
C VAL A 85 -8.19 8.47 -14.26
N LEU A 86 -6.86 8.35 -14.15
CA LEU A 86 -5.97 8.50 -15.29
C LEU A 86 -4.69 7.67 -15.11
N VAL A 87 -4.26 7.04 -16.20
CA VAL A 87 -2.93 6.44 -16.35
C VAL A 87 -2.20 7.22 -17.43
N ALA A 88 -1.15 7.95 -17.04
CA ALA A 88 -0.33 8.73 -17.95
C ALA A 88 0.98 7.99 -18.26
N THR A 89 1.34 7.92 -19.54
CA THR A 89 2.60 7.34 -20.01
C THR A 89 3.38 8.39 -20.79
N ALA A 90 4.63 8.64 -20.39
CA ALA A 90 5.57 9.51 -21.12
C ALA A 90 6.51 8.71 -22.03
#